data_AF-A0A7C1BTF7-F1
#
_entry.id   AF-A0A7C1BTF7-F1
#
_cell.length_a   1.000
_cell.length_b   1.000
_cell.length_c   1.000
_cell.angle_alpha   90.00
_cell.angle_beta   90.00
_cell.angle_gamma   90.00
#
_symmetry.space_group_name_H-M   'P 1'
#
loop_
_entity.id
_entity.type
_entity.pdbx_description
1 polymer ?
#
loop_
_entity_poly.entity_id
_entity_poly.type
_entity_poly.pdbx_seq_one_letter_code
_entity_poly.pdbx_strand_id
1 'polypeptide(L)'
;SGIGVWLFARHSYHFGASGLTHGMMFFIFTTGILRGDRLSIALSLIVFFLYGGMVWTIFPQEAGISYESHFFGAACGVVAAFLFRDRDPQPPEKKYSWEDEETESEDEPPFNEQ
;
A
#
# COMPACT_ATOMS: atom_id res chain seq x y z
N SER A 1 9.59 -23.24 -13.62
CA SER A 1 8.84 -22.12 -14.23
C SER A 1 9.69 -21.48 -15.31
N GLY A 2 9.31 -21.50 -16.60
CA GLY A 2 10.16 -20.92 -17.65
C GLY A 2 9.64 -21.05 -19.09
N ILE A 3 8.89 -22.11 -19.40
CA ILE A 3 8.34 -22.33 -20.75
C ILE A 3 7.24 -21.31 -21.11
N GLY A 4 6.38 -20.95 -20.15
CA GLY A 4 5.33 -19.94 -20.37
C GLY A 4 5.88 -18.53 -20.60
N VAL A 5 7.06 -18.20 -20.04
CA VAL A 5 7.72 -16.92 -20.27
C VAL A 5 8.27 -16.86 -21.69
N TRP A 6 8.83 -17.95 -22.20
CA TRP A 6 9.51 -17.96 -23.49
C TRP A 6 8.56 -17.81 -24.69
N LEU A 7 7.34 -18.37 -24.60
CA LEU A 7 6.35 -18.34 -25.70
C LEU A 7 5.58 -17.01 -25.82
N PHE A 8 5.48 -16.21 -24.76
CA PHE A 8 4.66 -14.99 -24.73
C PHE A 8 5.45 -13.69 -24.50
N ALA A 9 6.77 -13.75 -24.30
CA ALA A 9 7.54 -12.60 -23.81
C ALA A 9 7.87 -11.50 -24.85
N ARG A 10 7.88 -11.78 -26.16
CA ARG A 10 8.62 -10.89 -27.09
C ARG A 10 7.90 -9.63 -27.55
N HIS A 11 6.57 -9.55 -27.55
CA HIS A 11 5.85 -8.37 -28.05
C HIS A 11 4.95 -7.67 -27.02
N SER A 12 4.53 -8.38 -25.96
CA SER A 12 3.53 -7.89 -25.01
C SER A 12 4.11 -7.25 -23.74
N TYR A 13 5.42 -7.44 -23.46
CA TYR A 13 6.01 -7.03 -22.19
C TYR A 13 6.23 -5.52 -22.06
N HIS A 14 6.64 -4.81 -23.11
CA HIS A 14 7.04 -3.40 -22.95
C HIS A 14 5.85 -2.46 -22.71
N PHE A 15 4.69 -2.73 -23.33
CA PHE A 15 3.48 -1.92 -23.12
C PHE A 15 2.68 -2.35 -21.88
N GLY A 16 2.69 -3.65 -21.55
CA GLY A 16 1.91 -4.20 -20.44
C GLY A 16 2.61 -4.17 -19.08
N ALA A 17 3.93 -4.40 -19.04
CA ALA A 17 4.65 -4.46 -17.77
C ALA A 17 4.73 -3.09 -17.09
N SER A 18 4.86 -2.01 -17.87
CA SER A 18 4.88 -0.66 -17.29
C SER A 18 3.52 -0.27 -16.71
N GLY A 19 2.40 -0.60 -17.37
CA GLY A 19 1.07 -0.40 -16.78
C GLY A 19 0.90 -1.17 -15.47
N LEU A 20 1.40 -2.42 -15.41
CA LEU A 20 1.35 -3.23 -14.18
C LEU A 20 2.18 -2.63 -13.04
N THR A 21 3.39 -2.13 -13.32
CA THR A 21 4.22 -1.49 -12.27
C THR A 21 3.59 -0.21 -11.75
N HIS A 22 2.99 0.61 -12.62
CA HIS A 22 2.23 1.80 -12.20
C HIS A 22 1.01 1.41 -11.38
N GLY A 23 0.26 0.39 -11.81
CA GLY A 23 -0.87 -0.13 -11.04
C GLY A 23 -0.48 -0.63 -9.66
N MET A 24 0.63 -1.37 -9.54
CA MET A 24 1.14 -1.83 -8.25
C MET A 24 1.59 -0.69 -7.35
N MET A 25 2.32 0.30 -7.88
CA MET A 25 2.76 1.47 -7.11
C MET A 25 1.57 2.23 -6.53
N PHE A 26 0.59 2.59 -7.37
CA PHE A 26 -0.60 3.32 -6.95
C PHE A 26 -1.50 2.48 -6.03
N PHE A 27 -1.62 1.17 -6.28
CA PHE A 27 -2.35 0.25 -5.40
C PHE A 27 -1.76 0.22 -3.99
N ILE A 28 -0.44 0.03 -3.86
CA ILE A 28 0.23 -0.01 -2.56
C ILE A 28 0.12 1.34 -1.85
N PHE A 29 0.33 2.44 -2.57
CA PHE A 29 0.23 3.78 -2.01
C PHE A 29 -1.16 4.08 -1.47
N THR A 30 -2.20 3.86 -2.30
CA THR A 30 -3.60 4.09 -1.89
C THR A 30 -4.03 3.14 -0.79
N THR A 31 -3.65 1.85 -0.85
CA THR A 31 -3.98 0.88 0.21
C THR A 31 -3.35 1.27 1.54
N GLY A 32 -2.10 1.76 1.54
CA GLY A 32 -1.43 2.22 2.76
C GLY A 32 -2.15 3.39 3.43
N ILE A 33 -2.63 4.35 2.63
CA ILE A 33 -3.43 5.49 3.11
C ILE A 33 -4.79 5.01 3.62
N LEU A 34 -5.47 4.13 2.89
CA LEU A 34 -6.81 3.64 3.24
C LEU A 34 -6.82 2.77 4.50
N ARG A 35 -5.78 1.96 4.73
CA ARG A 35 -5.66 1.12 5.93
C ARG A 35 -5.46 1.95 7.20
N GLY A 36 -4.71 3.04 7.10
CA GLY A 36 -4.50 3.96 8.22
C GLY A 36 -3.61 3.44 9.36
N ASP A 37 -3.18 2.18 9.33
CA ASP A 37 -2.25 1.65 10.33
C ASP A 37 -0.80 2.11 10.07
N ARG A 38 -0.02 2.25 11.15
CA ARG A 38 1.33 2.84 11.11
C ARG A 38 2.27 2.11 10.15
N LEU A 39 2.17 0.78 10.08
CA LEU A 39 3.06 -0.05 9.26
C LEU A 39 2.72 0.10 7.78
N SER A 40 1.44 0.04 7.43
CA SER A 40 0.96 0.25 6.06
C SER A 40 1.29 1.65 5.55
N ILE A 41 1.10 2.68 6.38
CA ILE A 41 1.51 4.06 6.03
C ILE A 41 3.02 4.11 5.80
N ALA A 42 3.84 3.58 6.72
CA ALA A 42 5.30 3.60 6.56
C ALA A 42 5.76 2.90 5.27
N LEU A 43 5.23 1.71 4.98
CA LEU A 43 5.54 0.99 3.74
C LEU A 43 5.12 1.77 2.50
N SER A 44 3.93 2.37 2.51
CA SER A 44 3.45 3.20 1.40
C SER A 44 4.34 4.42 1.15
N LEU A 45 4.82 5.06 2.22
CA LEU A 45 5.73 6.20 2.14
C LEU A 45 7.11 5.80 1.62
N ILE A 46 7.63 4.63 2.02
CA ILE A 46 8.89 4.09 1.48
C ILE A 46 8.74 3.83 -0.03
N VAL A 47 7.66 3.16 -0.44
CA VAL A 47 7.39 2.90 -1.86
C VAL A 47 7.25 4.20 -2.63
N PHE A 48 6.49 5.16 -2.10
CA PHE A 48 6.34 6.48 -2.71
C PHE A 48 7.64 7.28 -2.76
N PHE A 49 8.50 7.17 -1.75
CA PHE A 49 9.80 7.83 -1.77
C PHE A 49 10.72 7.26 -2.86
N LEU A 50 10.76 5.93 -3.00
CA LEU A 50 11.61 5.25 -3.98
C LEU A 50 11.08 5.35 -5.42
N TYR A 51 9.75 5.36 -5.58
CA TYR A 51 9.07 5.28 -6.88
C TYR A 51 8.15 6.48 -7.19
N GLY A 52 8.16 7.53 -6.39
CA GLY A 52 7.25 8.68 -6.52
C GLY A 52 7.42 9.45 -7.83
N GLY A 53 8.59 9.35 -8.48
CA GLY A 53 8.80 9.84 -9.83
C GLY A 53 7.85 9.24 -10.87
N MET A 54 7.29 8.04 -10.62
CA MET A 54 6.28 7.40 -11.47
C MET A 54 4.92 8.13 -11.47
N VAL A 55 4.71 9.12 -10.59
CA VAL A 55 3.55 10.02 -10.69
C VAL A 55 3.69 10.95 -11.88
N TRP A 56 4.90 11.27 -12.33
CA TRP A 56 5.06 12.16 -13.49
C TRP A 56 4.87 11.44 -14.83
N THR A 57 5.11 10.13 -14.86
CA THR A 57 5.06 9.31 -16.08
C THR A 57 3.64 8.93 -16.52
N ILE A 58 2.61 9.22 -15.72
CA ILE A 58 1.19 9.08 -16.11
C ILE A 58 0.69 10.29 -16.91
N PHE A 59 1.46 11.38 -16.94
CA PHE A 59 1.12 12.59 -17.70
C PHE A 59 1.81 12.55 -19.08
N PRO A 60 1.23 13.22 -20.09
CA PRO A 60 1.85 13.32 -21.40
C PRO A 60 3.09 14.22 -21.34
N GLN A 61 4.29 13.64 -21.46
CA GLN A 61 5.57 14.36 -21.39
C GLN A 61 6.34 14.38 -22.73
N GLU A 62 6.43 13.25 -23.45
CA GLU A 62 7.16 13.16 -24.72
C GLU A 62 6.45 12.25 -25.75
N ALA A 63 6.60 12.58 -27.04
CA ALA A 63 6.10 11.78 -28.15
C ALA A 63 6.95 10.49 -28.29
N GLY A 64 6.40 9.35 -27.86
CA GLY A 64 7.06 8.04 -27.97
C GLY A 64 6.88 7.14 -26.74
N ILE A 65 6.43 7.69 -25.60
CA ILE A 65 6.09 6.94 -24.40
C ILE A 65 4.56 6.87 -24.27
N SER A 66 4.00 5.67 -24.15
CA SER A 66 2.57 5.46 -23.94
C SER A 66 2.17 5.78 -22.50
N TYR A 67 2.03 7.07 -22.18
CA TYR A 67 1.50 7.52 -20.88
C TYR A 67 0.11 6.94 -20.61
N GLU A 68 -0.65 6.56 -21.65
CA GLU A 68 -1.94 5.90 -21.52
C GLU A 68 -1.84 4.60 -20.72
N SER A 69 -0.85 3.75 -20.99
CA SER A 69 -0.71 2.48 -20.26
C SER A 69 -0.36 2.71 -18.79
N HIS A 70 0.46 3.73 -18.50
CA HIS A 70 0.79 4.13 -17.15
C HIS A 70 -0.43 4.69 -16.40
N PHE A 71 -1.18 5.57 -17.06
CA PHE A 71 -2.38 6.20 -16.51
C PHE A 71 -3.46 5.17 -16.21
N PHE A 72 -3.79 4.30 -17.17
CA PHE A 72 -4.77 3.23 -16.96
C PHE A 72 -4.27 2.20 -15.94
N GLY A 73 -2.97 1.91 -15.92
CA GLY A 73 -2.34 1.11 -14.86
C GLY A 73 -2.58 1.71 -13.48
N ALA A 74 -2.22 2.98 -13.29
CA ALA A 74 -2.42 3.73 -12.06
C ALA A 74 -3.91 3.77 -11.64
N ALA A 75 -4.81 4.07 -12.57
CA ALA A 75 -6.26 4.09 -12.32
C ALA A 75 -6.78 2.73 -11.86
N CYS A 76 -6.38 1.64 -12.51
CA CYS A 76 -6.72 0.28 -12.09
C CYS A 76 -6.17 -0.03 -10.69
N GLY A 77 -4.94 0.42 -10.38
CA GLY A 77 -4.35 0.28 -9.05
C GLY A 77 -5.15 0.98 -7.95
N VAL A 78 -5.55 2.23 -8.19
CA VAL A 78 -6.40 2.99 -7.26
C VAL A 78 -7.76 2.31 -7.08
N VAL A 79 -8.42 1.92 -8.18
CA VAL A 79 -9.72 1.21 -8.12
C VAL A 79 -9.60 -0.10 -7.35
N ALA A 80 -8.54 -0.88 -7.62
CA ALA A 80 -8.28 -2.11 -6.89
C ALA A 80 -8.10 -1.85 -5.38
N ALA A 81 -7.40 -0.80 -4.98
CA ALA A 81 -7.22 -0.45 -3.57
C ALA A 81 -8.57 -0.24 -2.87
N PHE A 82 -9.50 0.49 -3.51
CA PHE A 82 -10.85 0.65 -2.99
C PHE A 82 -11.65 -0.66 -2.96
N LEU A 83 -11.54 -1.50 -4.00
CA LEU A 83 -12.25 -2.79 -4.06
C LEU A 83 -11.75 -3.83 -3.05
N PHE A 84 -10.48 -3.75 -2.65
CA PHE A 84 -9.84 -4.70 -1.75
C PHE A 84 -9.67 -4.18 -0.32
N ARG A 85 -10.00 -2.92 -0.03
CA ARG A 85 -9.77 -2.28 1.28
C ARG A 85 -10.37 -3.05 2.46
N ASP A 86 -11.52 -3.68 2.27
CA ASP A 86 -12.28 -4.35 3.34
C ASP A 86 -11.93 -5.85 3.47
N ARG A 87 -11.00 -6.35 2.64
CA ARG A 87 -10.59 -7.78 2.65
C ARG A 87 -9.44 -8.10 3.60
N ASP A 88 -8.76 -7.09 4.13
CA ASP A 88 -7.63 -7.26 5.04
C ASP A 88 -7.97 -6.62 6.41
N PRO A 89 -8.25 -7.42 7.46
CA PRO A 89 -8.58 -6.88 8.78
C PRO A 89 -7.39 -6.10 9.36
N GLN A 90 -7.70 -5.04 10.12
CA GLN A 90 -6.65 -4.25 10.76
C GLN A 90 -5.84 -5.12 11.73
N PRO A 91 -4.51 -4.93 11.82
CA PRO A 91 -3.71 -5.65 12.81
C PRO A 91 -4.25 -5.34 14.21
N PRO A 92 -4.40 -6.35 15.10
CA PRO A 92 -4.86 -6.13 16.45
C PRO A 92 -3.92 -5.15 17.17
N GLU A 93 -4.51 -4.18 17.88
CA GLU A 93 -3.72 -3.27 18.71
C GLU A 93 -2.92 -4.06 19.74
N LYS A 94 -1.64 -3.70 19.90
CA LYS A 94 -0.75 -4.36 20.84
C LYS A 94 -1.06 -3.87 22.25
N LYS A 95 -2.01 -4.53 22.94
CA LYS A 95 -2.20 -4.36 24.37
C LYS A 95 -1.00 -4.90 25.12
N TYR A 96 -0.40 -4.09 25.99
CA TYR A 96 0.69 -4.55 26.86
C TYR A 96 0.14 -4.87 28.25
N SER A 97 0.67 -5.90 28.91
CA SER A 97 0.21 -6.33 30.23
C SER A 97 0.24 -5.23 31.30
N TRP A 98 1.12 -4.24 31.14
CA TRP A 98 1.24 -3.09 32.05
C TRP A 98 0.12 -2.05 31.89
N GLU A 99 -0.63 -2.05 30.77
CA GLU A 99 -1.83 -1.19 30.61
C GLU A 99 -3.00 -1.69 31.46
N ASP A 100 -3.04 -2.99 31.78
CA ASP A 100 -4.09 -3.57 32.64
C ASP A 100 -3.80 -3.29 34.14
N GLU A 101 -2.51 -3.25 34.53
CA GLU A 101 -2.07 -2.97 35.92
C GLU A 101 -2.34 -1.51 36.34
N GLU A 102 -2.25 -0.54 35.42
CA GLU A 102 -2.50 0.89 35.72
C GLU A 102 -3.98 1.11 36.08
N THR A 103 -4.91 0.47 35.35
CA THR A 103 -6.36 0.51 35.65
C THR A 103 -6.72 -0.13 36.99
N GLU A 104 -6.07 -1.23 37.38
CA GLU A 104 -6.31 -1.84 38.70
C GLU A 104 -5.77 -0.96 39.84
N SER A 105 -4.67 -0.24 39.61
CA SER A 105 -4.06 0.65 40.61
C SER A 105 -4.83 1.96 40.86
N GLU A 106 -5.57 2.46 39.85
CA GLU A 106 -6.43 3.64 39.99
C GLU A 106 -7.72 3.34 40.75
N ASP A 107 -8.18 2.09 40.73
CA ASP A 107 -9.39 1.62 41.41
C ASP A 107 -9.14 1.14 42.87
N GLU A 108 -7.87 1.09 43.34
CA GLU A 108 -7.60 0.81 44.75
C GLU A 108 -7.94 2.02 45.64
N PRO A 109 -8.85 1.87 46.62
CA PRO A 109 -9.16 2.95 47.56
C PRO A 109 -7.91 3.31 48.37
N PRO A 110 -7.69 4.60 48.72
CA PRO A 110 -6.49 5.02 49.42
C PRO A 110 -6.30 4.22 50.70
N PHE A 111 -5.11 3.64 50.83
CA PHE A 111 -4.69 2.81 51.95
C PHE A 111 -4.87 3.58 53.26
N ASN A 112 -5.81 3.13 54.10
CA ASN A 112 -6.06 3.73 55.41
C ASN A 112 -4.98 3.25 56.40
N GLU A 113 -3.88 4.00 56.52
CA GLU A 113 -2.92 3.79 57.61
C GLU A 113 -3.60 4.14 58.95
N GLN A 114 -3.82 3.12 59.79
CA GLN A 114 -4.17 3.26 61.21
C GLN A 114 -2.91 3.22 62.07
#